data_AF-A0A7G6Y7J5-F1
#
_entry.id   AF-A0A7G6Y7J5-F1
#
_cell.length_a   1.000
_cell.length_b   1.000
_cell.length_c   1.000
_cell.angle_alpha   90.00
_cell.angle_beta   90.00
_cell.angle_gamma   90.00
#
_symmetry.space_group_name_H-M   'P 1'
#
loop_
_entity.id
_entity.type
_entity.pdbx_description
1 polymer ?
#
loop_
_entity_poly.entity_id
_entity_poly.type
_entity_poly.pdbx_seq_one_letter_code
_entity_poly.pdbx_strand_id
1 'polypeptide(L)' 'MPRELITVDVATTDLVKVEHALRQRLAPYRNARIVTLTSVPPNLWQWRAHTQILAAIEYDE' A
#
# COMPACT_ATOMS: atom_id res chain seq x y z
N MET A 1 -9.99 16.39 7.68
CA MET A 1 -9.20 15.17 7.45
C MET A 1 -9.15 14.93 5.94
N PRO A 2 -8.06 15.33 5.28
CA PRO A 2 -7.81 14.98 3.88
C PRO A 2 -7.80 13.45 3.69
N ARG A 3 -8.18 13.04 2.48
CA ARG A 3 -8.23 11.64 2.04
C ARG A 3 -7.45 11.48 0.74
N GLU A 4 -6.60 10.47 0.67
CA GLU A 4 -5.84 10.15 -0.54
C GLU A 4 -5.88 8.65 -0.82
N LEU A 5 -5.82 8.28 -2.10
CA LEU A 5 -5.66 6.91 -2.55
C LEU A 5 -4.19 6.69 -2.92
N ILE A 6 -3.51 5.79 -2.20
CA ILE A 6 -2.13 5.42 -2.48
C ILE A 6 -2.05 4.01 -3.04
N THR A 7 -1.07 3.79 -3.92
CA THR A 7 -0.73 2.46 -4.41
C THR A 7 0.67 2.11 -3.94
N VAL A 8 0.85 0.86 -3.47
CA VAL A 8 2.13 0.30 -3.07
C VAL A 8 2.34 -0.96 -3.89
N ASP A 9 3.35 -0.97 -4.74
CA ASP A 9 3.77 -2.14 -5.52
C ASP A 9 5.10 -2.63 -4.97
N VAL A 10 5.15 -3.91 -4.62
CA VAL A 10 6.34 -4.55 -4.04
C VAL A 10 6.63 -5.81 -4.82
N ALA A 11 7.87 -5.96 -5.28
CA ALA A 11 8.39 -7.15 -5.95
C ALA A 11 8.62 -8.33 -4.99
N THR A 12 7.68 -8.56 -4.08
CA THR A 12 7.65 -9.74 -3.22
C THR A 12 6.22 -10.13 -2.84
N THR A 13 6.02 -11.39 -2.49
CA THR A 13 4.79 -11.89 -1.84
C THR A 13 4.92 -12.00 -0.32
N ASP A 14 6.07 -11.62 0.23
CA ASP A 14 6.33 -11.60 1.66
C ASP A 14 5.58 -10.44 2.32
N LEU A 15 4.56 -10.77 3.13
CA LEU A 15 3.70 -9.80 3.78
C LEU A 15 4.46 -8.85 4.72
N VAL A 16 5.57 -9.29 5.32
CA VAL A 16 6.38 -8.43 6.22
C VAL A 16 7.07 -7.32 5.43
N LYS A 17 7.62 -7.67 4.26
CA LYS A 17 8.23 -6.69 3.35
C LYS A 17 7.19 -5.74 2.77
N VAL A 18 6.01 -6.26 2.46
CA VAL A 18 4.88 -5.47 1.96
C VAL A 18 4.38 -4.48 3.03
N GLU A 19 4.24 -4.92 4.28
CA GLU A 19 3.92 -4.04 5.41
C GLU A 19 4.98 -2.94 5.58
N HIS A 20 6.26 -3.30 5.51
CA HIS A 20 7.35 -2.34 5.63
C HIS A 20 7.30 -1.27 4.53
N ALA A 21 7.11 -1.69 3.28
CA ALA A 21 6.95 -0.77 2.14
C ALA A 21 5.73 0.15 2.31
N LEU A 22 4.61 -0.38 2.82
CA LEU A 22 3.42 0.40 3.12
C LEU A 22 3.68 1.45 4.21
N ARG A 23 4.35 1.07 5.30
CA ARG A 23 4.75 2.01 6.37
C ARG A 23 5.67 3.11 5.84
N GLN A 24 6.63 2.77 5.00
CA GLN A 24 7.51 3.76 4.36
C GLN A 24 6.72 4.73 3.48
N ARG A 25 5.73 4.24 2.72
CA ARG A 25 4.87 5.10 1.89
C ARG A 25 3.97 6.02 2.71
N LEU A 26 3.59 5.59 3.93
CA LEU A 26 2.79 6.38 4.87
C LEU A 26 3.59 7.40 5.69
N ALA A 27 4.92 7.24 5.79
CA ALA A 27 5.78 8.07 6.63
C ALA A 27 5.67 9.60 6.38
N PRO A 28 5.43 10.09 5.15
CA PRO A 28 5.25 11.53 4.90
C PRO A 28 3.94 12.11 5.46
N TYR A 29 2.96 11.27 5.76
CA TYR A 29 1.63 11.70 6.17
C TYR A 29 1.52 11.74 7.70
N ARG A 30 1.10 12.88 8.23
CA ARG A 30 0.93 13.06 9.67
C ARG A 30 -0.28 12.27 10.16
N ASN A 31 -0.09 11.44 11.18
CA ASN A 31 -1.14 10.61 11.78
C ASN A 31 -1.95 9.78 10.76
N ALA A 32 -1.28 9.28 9.72
CA ALA A 32 -1.92 8.52 8.64
C ALA A 32 -2.64 7.26 9.15
N ARG A 33 -3.86 7.05 8.69
CA ARG A 33 -4.69 5.88 8.98
C ARG A 33 -5.18 5.26 7.69
N ILE A 34 -5.11 3.93 7.61
CA ILE A 34 -5.67 3.18 6.49
C ILE A 34 -7.16 2.97 6.75
N VAL A 35 -8.01 3.48 5.86
CA VAL A 35 -9.47 3.35 5.93
C VAL A 35 -9.94 2.13 5.15
N THR A 36 -9.28 1.83 4.04
CA THR A 36 -9.60 0.68 3.18
C THR A 36 -8.32 0.17 2.54
N LEU A 37 -8.19 -1.15 2.45
CA LEU A 37 -7.05 -1.84 1.87
C LEU A 37 -7.55 -2.94 0.95
N THR A 38 -7.10 -2.94 -0.31
CA THR A 38 -7.35 -4.03 -1.24
C THR A 38 -6.05 -4.46 -1.90
N SER A 39 -5.90 -5.77 -2.13
CA SER A 39 -4.87 -6.27 -3.03
C SER A 39 -5.36 -6.14 -4.46
N VAL A 40 -4.51 -5.65 -5.35
CA VAL A 40 -4.76 -5.65 -6.79
C VAL A 40 -4.10 -6.91 -7.34
N PRO A 41 -4.87 -7.85 -7.91
CA PRO A 41 -4.28 -9.06 -8.46
C PRO A 41 -3.32 -8.69 -9.60
N PRO A 42 -2.10 -9.24 -9.62
CA PRO A 42 -1.15 -8.97 -10.69
C PRO A 42 -1.72 -9.41 -12.04
N ASN A 43 -1.39 -8.69 -13.11
CA ASN A 43 -1.66 -9.19 -14.47
C ASN A 43 -0.86 -10.49 -14.71
N LEU A 44 -1.31 -11.40 -15.59
CA LEU A 44 -0.75 -12.76 -15.77
C LEU A 44 0.79 -12.84 -15.90
N TRP A 45 1.44 -11.74 -16.30
CA TRP A 45 2.91 -11.64 -16.42
C TRP A 45 3.63 -11.31 -15.09
N GLN A 46 2.96 -10.66 -14.14
CA GLN A 46 3.49 -10.25 -12.84
C GLN A 46 3.39 -11.33 -11.75
N TRP A 47 2.77 -12.48 -12.06
CA TRP A 47 2.34 -13.49 -11.07
C TRP A 47 3.43 -14.16 -10.23
N ARG A 48 4.71 -14.04 -10.59
CA ARG A 48 5.73 -14.89 -9.93
C ARG A 48 6.30 -14.34 -8.63
N ALA A 49 6.11 -13.06 -8.33
CA ALA A 49 6.64 -12.50 -7.07
C ALA A 49 6.11 -11.11 -6.69
N HIS A 50 5.05 -10.57 -7.27
CA HIS A 50 4.61 -9.18 -6.97
C HIS A 50 3.36 -9.12 -6.11
N THR A 51 3.34 -8.15 -5.18
CA THR A 51 2.15 -7.76 -4.42
C THR A 51 1.88 -6.28 -4.67
N GLN A 52 0.71 -5.99 -5.22
CA GLN A 52 0.20 -4.64 -5.35
C GLN A 52 -0.93 -4.42 -4.35
N ILE A 53 -0.84 -3.33 -3.59
CA ILE A 53 -1.83 -2.87 -2.63
C ILE A 53 -2.34 -1.52 -3.08
N LEU A 54 -3.65 -1.36 -3.03
CA LEU A 54 -4.34 -0.08 -3.11
C LEU A 54 -4.90 0.25 -1.73
N ALA A 55 -4.50 1.37 -1.16
CA ALA A 55 -4.93 1.80 0.17
C ALA A 55 -5.55 3.20 0.11
N ALA A 56 -6.75 3.34 0.66
CA ALA A 56 -7.34 4.64 0.96
C ALA A 56 -6.88 5.07 2.34
N ILE A 57 -6.31 6.27 2.44
CA ILE A 57 -5.74 6.81 3.67
C ILE A 57 -6.44 8.10 4.08
N GLU A 58 -6.51 8.31 5.39
CA GLU A 58 -6.84 9.57 6.02
C GLU A 58 -5.62 10.06 6.78
N TYR A 59 -5.38 11.37 6.78
CA TYR A 59 -4.26 11.96 7.50
C TYR A 59 -4.62 13.35 8.03
N ASP A 60 -3.80 13.84 8.94
CA ASP A 60 -3.88 15.20 9.44
C ASP A 60 -3.05 16.12 8.55
N GLU A 61 -3.47 17.39 8.44
CA GLU A 61 -2.67 18.44 7.76
C GLU A 61 -1.40 18.82 8.55
#